data_AF-A0A924P836-F1
#
_entry.id   AF-A0A924P836-F1
#
_cell.length_a   1.000
_cell.length_b   1.000
_cell.length_c   1.000
_cell.angle_alpha   90.00
_cell.angle_beta   90.00
_cell.angle_gamma   90.00
#
_symmetry.space_group_name_H-M   'P 1'
#
loop_
_entity.id
_entity.type
_entity.pdbx_description
1 polymer ?
#
loop_
_entity_poly.entity_id
_entity_poly.type
_entity_poly.pdbx_seq_one_letter_code
_entity_poly.pdbx_strand_id
1 'polypeptide(L)'
;MLENLTKLIGAFPESFTFYHLGNVEKQAPIDHVQALDLKGRSGVSFNLYGDTTGLILFLFDEGLDGSTYTEMGNVLASRMANQLSLEQGWDVMISPPRFLTSLQLQSQVLPALQALEKSGQPVPAHRYHHQLQQAGAAGPLIELQLLVLMSSPGLSGASIQV
;
A
#
# COMPACT_ATOMS: atom_id res chain seq x y z
N MET A 1 -6.64 -8.91 15.95
CA MET A 1 -6.86 -8.33 14.60
C MET A 1 -6.53 -6.84 14.59
N LEU A 2 -7.22 -6.00 15.38
CA LEU A 2 -6.97 -4.55 15.43
C LEU A 2 -5.53 -4.22 15.86
N GLU A 3 -4.99 -4.90 16.88
CA GLU A 3 -3.60 -4.71 17.35
C GLU A 3 -2.56 -5.01 16.26
N ASN A 4 -2.73 -6.13 15.54
CA ASN A 4 -1.86 -6.50 14.42
C ASN A 4 -1.92 -5.47 13.29
N LEU A 5 -3.11 -4.94 13.04
CA LEU A 5 -3.34 -3.90 12.05
C LEU A 5 -2.61 -2.61 12.43
N THR A 6 -2.71 -2.20 13.69
CA THR A 6 -1.98 -1.03 14.22
C THR A 6 -0.48 -1.21 14.14
N LYS A 7 0.05 -2.40 14.46
CA LYS A 7 1.49 -2.71 14.33
C LYS A 7 1.96 -2.61 12.88
N LEU A 8 1.18 -3.16 11.95
CA LEU A 8 1.51 -3.13 10.52
C LEU A 8 1.46 -1.71 9.95
N ILE A 9 0.43 -0.94 10.30
CA ILE A 9 0.33 0.49 9.96
C ILE A 9 1.51 1.28 10.53
N GLY A 10 1.84 1.05 11.80
CA GLY A 10 2.91 1.76 12.51
C GLY A 10 4.30 1.45 11.95
N ALA A 11 4.46 0.31 11.27
CA ALA A 11 5.72 -0.07 10.64
C ALA A 11 5.98 0.62 9.29
N PHE A 12 5.05 1.40 8.76
CA PHE A 12 5.35 2.21 7.57
C PHE A 12 6.10 3.49 7.94
N PRO A 13 7.14 3.85 7.17
CA PRO A 13 7.99 4.99 7.48
C PRO A 13 7.21 6.32 7.38
N GLU A 14 7.44 7.24 8.31
CA GLU A 14 6.87 8.59 8.26
C GLU A 14 7.39 9.40 7.06
N SER A 15 8.63 9.16 6.64
CA SER A 15 9.17 9.70 5.39
C SER A 15 10.32 8.85 4.85
N PHE A 16 10.63 9.00 3.57
CA PHE A 16 11.85 8.47 2.98
C PHE A 16 12.32 9.25 1.75
N THR A 17 13.63 9.24 1.52
CA THR A 17 14.23 9.76 0.30
C THR A 17 14.20 8.70 -0.80
N PHE A 18 13.51 9.00 -1.91
CA PHE A 18 13.43 8.13 -3.06
C PHE A 18 14.53 8.48 -4.06
N TYR A 19 15.74 7.99 -3.79
CA TYR A 19 16.93 8.22 -4.62
C TYR A 19 17.12 9.70 -4.99
N HIS A 20 17.19 10.02 -6.28
CA HIS A 20 17.32 11.38 -6.81
C HIS A 20 15.97 12.05 -7.09
N LEU A 21 14.86 11.35 -6.82
CA LEU A 21 13.51 11.79 -7.17
C LEU A 21 12.84 12.60 -6.05
N GLY A 22 13.50 12.76 -4.89
CA GLY A 22 13.03 13.61 -3.79
C GLY A 22 12.48 12.82 -2.61
N ASN A 23 11.78 13.51 -1.72
CA ASN A 23 11.23 12.91 -0.51
C ASN A 23 9.78 12.43 -0.71
N VAL A 24 9.44 11.38 0.00
CA VAL A 24 8.07 10.88 0.17
C VAL A 24 7.72 11.04 1.64
N GLU A 25 6.59 11.68 1.92
CA GLU A 25 6.16 12.02 3.26
C GLU A 25 4.76 11.48 3.53
N LYS A 26 4.61 10.78 4.65
CA LYS A 26 3.33 10.29 5.14
C LYS A 26 2.43 11.47 5.50
N GLN A 27 1.19 11.39 5.07
CA GLN A 27 0.17 12.36 5.41
C GLN A 27 -0.69 11.83 6.55
N ALA A 28 -1.56 12.70 7.09
CA ALA A 28 -2.52 12.30 8.11
C ALA A 28 -3.31 11.04 7.68
N PRO A 29 -3.62 10.14 8.63
CA PRO A 29 -4.44 8.97 8.35
C PRO A 29 -5.76 9.37 7.67
N ILE A 30 -6.25 8.55 6.74
CA ILE A 30 -7.61 8.74 6.23
C ILE A 30 -8.53 7.92 7.14
N ASP A 31 -9.45 8.58 7.84
CA ASP A 31 -10.35 7.92 8.79
C ASP A 31 -11.27 6.89 8.12
N HIS A 32 -11.57 7.04 6.82
CA HIS A 32 -12.38 6.09 6.07
C HIS A 32 -11.97 5.97 4.61
N VAL A 33 -11.92 4.72 4.11
CA VAL A 33 -11.87 4.38 2.68
C VAL A 33 -13.23 4.62 2.05
N GLN A 34 -13.82 5.82 2.21
CA GLN A 34 -15.07 6.14 1.54
C GLN A 34 -14.77 6.34 0.05
N ALA A 35 -15.32 5.42 -0.76
CA ALA A 35 -15.26 5.39 -2.22
C ALA A 35 -13.85 5.60 -2.78
N LEU A 36 -12.99 4.60 -2.59
CA LEU A 36 -11.71 4.53 -3.27
C LEU A 36 -11.95 4.50 -4.80
N ASP A 37 -11.82 5.65 -5.46
CA ASP A 37 -11.92 5.71 -6.92
C ASP A 37 -10.65 5.10 -7.51
N LEU A 38 -10.80 3.92 -8.10
CA LEU A 38 -9.72 3.18 -8.77
C LEU A 38 -9.61 3.54 -10.25
N LYS A 39 -10.47 4.42 -10.77
CA LYS A 39 -10.39 4.90 -12.14
C LYS A 39 -9.19 5.82 -12.29
N GLY A 40 -8.43 5.62 -13.35
CA GLY A 40 -7.24 6.44 -13.62
C GLY A 40 -6.10 6.24 -12.61
N ARG A 41 -6.09 5.08 -11.93
CA ARG A 41 -5.05 4.71 -10.97
C ARG A 41 -4.30 3.46 -11.40
N SER A 42 -3.04 3.41 -11.01
CA SER A 42 -2.21 2.21 -11.09
C SER A 42 -1.90 1.70 -9.69
N GLY A 43 -1.65 0.40 -9.57
CA GLY A 43 -1.40 -0.24 -8.30
C GLY A 43 -0.13 -1.08 -8.30
N VAL A 44 0.51 -1.20 -7.15
CA VAL A 44 1.56 -2.18 -6.90
C VAL A 44 1.19 -2.96 -5.66
N SER A 45 1.09 -4.27 -5.81
CA SER A 45 0.66 -5.15 -4.74
C SER A 45 1.74 -6.12 -4.29
N PHE A 46 1.72 -6.46 -3.01
CA PHE A 46 2.61 -7.41 -2.37
C PHE A 46 1.83 -8.32 -1.44
N ASN A 47 2.09 -9.62 -1.49
CA ASN A 47 1.60 -10.54 -0.49
C ASN A 47 2.56 -10.58 0.69
N LEU A 48 2.00 -10.55 1.90
CA LEU A 48 2.70 -10.70 3.16
C LEU A 48 2.46 -12.11 3.70
N TYR A 49 3.53 -12.76 4.15
CA TYR A 49 3.53 -14.10 4.73
C TYR A 49 4.31 -14.13 6.04
N GLY A 50 4.04 -15.10 6.92
CA GLY A 50 4.74 -15.29 8.19
C GLY A 50 3.81 -15.15 9.38
N ASP A 51 4.23 -14.40 10.39
CA ASP A 51 3.44 -14.11 11.61
C ASP A 51 2.11 -13.40 11.32
N THR A 52 1.99 -12.83 10.13
CA THR A 52 0.78 -12.22 9.64
C THR A 52 0.65 -12.44 8.14
N THR A 53 -0.58 -12.52 7.64
CA THR A 53 -0.86 -12.74 6.22
C THR A 53 -1.82 -11.69 5.68
N GLY A 54 -1.50 -11.14 4.52
CA GLY A 54 -2.31 -10.09 3.92
C GLY A 54 -1.77 -9.61 2.58
N LEU A 55 -2.50 -8.65 2.02
CA LEU A 55 -2.14 -7.96 0.80
C LEU A 55 -1.85 -6.50 1.13
N ILE A 56 -0.68 -6.04 0.74
CA ILE A 56 -0.30 -4.63 0.75
C ILE A 56 -0.55 -4.11 -0.66
N LEU A 57 -1.29 -3.02 -0.78
CA LEU A 57 -1.58 -2.39 -2.05
C LEU A 57 -1.22 -0.91 -1.99
N PHE A 58 -0.29 -0.51 -2.84
CA PHE A 58 0.03 0.88 -3.11
C PHE A 58 -0.71 1.33 -4.35
N LEU A 59 -1.41 2.46 -4.27
CA LEU A 59 -2.16 3.06 -5.35
C LEU A 59 -1.54 4.39 -5.70
N PHE A 60 -1.39 4.61 -6.99
CA PHE A 60 -0.76 5.80 -7.54
C PHE A 60 -1.71 6.45 -8.52
N ASP A 61 -1.83 7.77 -8.43
CA ASP A 61 -2.43 8.55 -9.51
C ASP A 61 -1.55 8.48 -10.76
N GLU A 62 -2.17 8.55 -11.93
CA GLU A 62 -1.47 8.61 -13.21
C GLU A 62 -0.49 9.79 -13.28
N GLY A 63 0.71 9.55 -13.82
CA GLY A 63 1.72 10.60 -13.97
C GLY A 63 3.15 10.10 -14.11
N LEU A 64 3.43 8.86 -13.70
CA LEU A 64 4.71 8.19 -13.88
C LEU A 64 4.57 6.86 -14.59
N ASP A 65 5.71 6.31 -14.98
CA ASP A 65 5.79 4.98 -15.56
C ASP A 65 5.68 3.89 -14.47
N GLY A 66 5.22 2.70 -14.88
CA GLY A 66 4.99 1.58 -13.97
C GLY A 66 6.24 1.06 -13.26
N SER A 67 7.45 1.28 -13.82
CA SER A 67 8.69 0.85 -13.15
C SER A 67 9.00 1.74 -11.95
N THR A 68 8.73 3.04 -12.05
CA THR A 68 8.89 3.98 -10.94
C THR A 68 7.93 3.66 -9.78
N TYR A 69 6.66 3.35 -10.09
CA TYR A 69 5.70 2.90 -9.07
C TYR A 69 6.14 1.60 -8.39
N THR A 70 6.62 0.64 -9.19
CA THR A 70 7.08 -0.66 -8.70
C THR A 70 8.26 -0.50 -7.75
N GLU A 71 9.23 0.34 -8.11
CA GLU A 71 10.40 0.60 -7.28
C GLU A 71 10.03 1.34 -5.99
N MET A 72 9.12 2.33 -6.06
CA MET A 72 8.63 3.01 -4.87
C MET A 72 7.90 2.06 -3.93
N GLY A 73 7.05 1.18 -4.47
CA GLY A 73 6.37 0.13 -3.73
C GLY A 73 7.35 -0.84 -3.06
N ASN A 74 8.41 -1.26 -3.77
CA ASN A 74 9.44 -2.14 -3.23
C ASN A 74 10.15 -1.53 -2.03
N VAL A 75 10.57 -0.26 -2.14
CA VAL A 75 11.26 0.45 -1.06
C VAL A 75 10.36 0.55 0.18
N LEU A 76 9.09 0.92 -0.01
CA LEU A 76 8.11 1.03 1.07
C LEU A 76 7.83 -0.32 1.73
N ALA A 77 7.56 -1.35 0.94
CA ALA A 77 7.28 -2.70 1.44
C ALA A 77 8.47 -3.26 2.21
N SER A 78 9.69 -3.13 1.66
CA SER A 78 10.91 -3.63 2.30
C SER A 78 11.19 -2.92 3.63
N ARG A 79 11.00 -1.59 3.69
CA ARG A 79 11.14 -0.83 4.93
C ARG A 79 10.14 -1.27 5.98
N MET A 80 8.88 -1.49 5.57
CA MET A 80 7.83 -1.98 6.46
C MET A 80 8.18 -3.38 7.03
N ALA A 81 8.62 -4.33 6.20
CA ALA A 81 9.07 -5.63 6.69
C ALA A 81 10.24 -5.53 7.67
N ASN A 82 11.24 -4.71 7.35
CA ASN A 82 12.38 -4.50 8.24
C ASN A 82 11.94 -3.89 9.58
N GLN A 83 11.02 -2.93 9.57
CA GLN A 83 10.54 -2.29 10.78
C GLN A 83 9.68 -3.23 11.63
N LEU A 84 8.84 -4.06 10.99
CA LEU A 84 8.11 -5.14 11.66
C LEU A 84 9.05 -6.12 12.36
N SER A 85 10.15 -6.51 11.70
CA SER A 85 11.14 -7.40 12.28
C SER A 85 11.90 -6.76 13.45
N LEU A 86 12.41 -5.53 13.25
CA LEU A 86 13.27 -4.86 14.23
C LEU A 86 12.51 -4.36 15.46
N GLU A 87 11.33 -3.76 15.28
CA GLU A 87 10.62 -3.08 16.37
C GLU A 87 9.51 -3.94 16.99
N GLN A 88 8.91 -4.83 16.21
CA GLN A 88 7.77 -5.65 16.65
C GLN A 88 8.13 -7.13 16.81
N GLY A 89 9.35 -7.54 16.41
CA GLY A 89 9.82 -8.91 16.48
C GLY A 89 9.07 -9.87 15.54
N TRP A 90 8.43 -9.36 14.50
CA TRP A 90 7.67 -10.16 13.55
C TRP A 90 8.55 -10.72 12.44
N ASP A 91 8.45 -12.01 12.17
CA ASP A 91 9.05 -12.63 10.99
C ASP A 91 8.04 -12.60 9.84
N VAL A 92 8.29 -11.70 8.89
CA VAL A 92 7.44 -11.51 7.72
C VAL A 92 8.25 -11.52 6.43
N MET A 93 7.71 -12.22 5.44
CA MET A 93 8.23 -12.22 4.07
C MET A 93 7.26 -11.50 3.15
N ILE A 94 7.81 -10.80 2.16
CA ILE A 94 7.06 -10.07 1.14
C ILE A 94 7.29 -10.74 -0.21
N SER A 95 6.22 -10.97 -0.99
CA SER A 95 6.35 -11.46 -2.37
C SER A 95 7.06 -10.45 -3.28
N PRO A 96 7.49 -10.86 -4.48
CA PRO A 96 7.79 -9.90 -5.54
C PRO A 96 6.61 -8.95 -5.80
N PRO A 97 6.87 -7.71 -6.27
CA PRO A 97 5.82 -6.77 -6.61
C PRO A 97 5.01 -7.28 -7.80
N ARG A 98 3.71 -7.00 -7.78
CA ARG A 98 2.85 -7.12 -8.95
C ARG A 98 2.26 -5.77 -9.32
N PHE A 99 2.51 -5.34 -10.55
CA PHE A 99 1.88 -4.15 -11.11
C PHE A 99 0.44 -4.44 -11.52
N LEU A 100 -0.47 -3.52 -11.21
CA LEU A 100 -1.89 -3.58 -11.48
C LEU A 100 -2.33 -2.34 -12.25
N THR A 101 -2.90 -2.56 -13.43
CA THR A 101 -3.55 -1.50 -14.21
C THR A 101 -4.89 -1.09 -13.58
N SER A 102 -5.43 0.07 -13.94
CA SER A 102 -6.76 0.52 -13.49
C SER A 102 -7.85 -0.53 -13.74
N LEU A 103 -7.77 -1.25 -14.87
CA LEU A 103 -8.71 -2.33 -15.19
C LEU A 103 -8.59 -3.52 -14.21
N GLN A 104 -7.36 -3.91 -13.85
CA GLN A 104 -7.13 -4.98 -12.88
C GLN A 104 -7.53 -4.56 -11.46
N LEU A 105 -7.29 -3.30 -11.08
CA LEU A 105 -7.76 -2.74 -9.82
C LEU A 105 -9.29 -2.80 -9.73
N GLN A 106 -9.99 -2.39 -10.77
CA GLN A 106 -11.45 -2.42 -10.80
C GLN A 106 -12.03 -3.84 -10.80
N SER A 107 -11.40 -4.78 -11.50
CA SER A 107 -11.93 -6.14 -11.64
C SER A 107 -11.54 -7.10 -10.50
N GLN A 108 -10.38 -6.88 -9.86
CA GLN A 108 -9.81 -7.81 -8.87
C GLN A 108 -9.82 -7.25 -7.46
N VAL A 109 -9.53 -5.95 -7.28
CA VAL A 109 -9.37 -5.34 -5.96
C VAL A 109 -10.66 -4.71 -5.46
N LEU A 110 -11.37 -3.96 -6.32
CA LEU A 110 -12.61 -3.27 -5.93
C LEU A 110 -13.66 -4.19 -5.29
N PRO A 111 -13.93 -5.41 -5.83
CA PRO A 111 -14.91 -6.29 -5.23
C PRO A 111 -14.50 -6.75 -3.82
N ALA A 112 -13.21 -6.99 -3.60
CA ALA A 112 -12.68 -7.39 -2.29
C ALA A 112 -12.81 -6.25 -1.27
N LEU A 113 -12.49 -5.01 -1.66
CA LEU A 113 -12.68 -3.83 -0.82
C LEU A 113 -14.15 -3.63 -0.43
N GLN A 114 -15.06 -3.75 -1.39
CA GLN A 114 -16.50 -3.62 -1.14
C GLN A 114 -17.03 -4.73 -0.23
N ALA A 115 -16.51 -5.95 -0.33
CA ALA A 115 -16.87 -7.05 0.56
C ALA A 115 -16.42 -6.79 2.00
N LEU A 116 -15.19 -6.28 2.18
CA LEU A 116 -14.65 -5.92 3.49
C LEU A 116 -15.46 -4.79 4.14
N GLU A 117 -15.76 -3.74 3.38
CA GLU A 117 -16.59 -2.62 3.84
C GLU A 117 -17.98 -3.09 4.30
N LYS A 118 -18.66 -3.92 3.49
CA LYS A 118 -19.97 -4.51 3.85
C LYS A 118 -19.90 -5.40 5.09
N SER A 119 -18.77 -6.05 5.34
CA SER A 119 -18.56 -6.89 6.53
C SER A 119 -18.20 -6.10 7.79
N GLY A 120 -18.04 -4.77 7.69
CA GLY A 120 -17.59 -3.91 8.78
C GLY A 120 -16.13 -4.16 9.18
N GLN A 121 -15.34 -4.84 8.35
CA GLN A 121 -13.92 -5.03 8.60
C GLN A 121 -13.17 -3.76 8.24
N PRO A 122 -12.33 -3.22 9.14
CA PRO A 122 -11.56 -2.02 8.84
C PRO A 122 -10.52 -2.31 7.76
N VAL A 123 -10.49 -1.46 6.74
CA VAL A 123 -9.40 -1.40 5.76
C VAL A 123 -8.61 -0.14 6.04
N PRO A 124 -7.42 -0.23 6.66
CA PRO A 124 -6.60 0.95 6.88
C PRO A 124 -6.16 1.55 5.55
N ALA A 125 -6.22 2.87 5.47
CA ALA A 125 -5.67 3.63 4.38
C ALA A 125 -4.81 4.78 4.88
N HIS A 126 -3.64 4.93 4.26
CA HIS A 126 -2.75 6.06 4.49
C HIS A 126 -2.43 6.74 3.17
N ARG A 127 -2.29 8.06 3.19
CA ARG A 127 -1.74 8.80 2.04
C ARG A 127 -0.28 9.12 2.29
N TYR A 128 0.45 9.13 1.20
CA TYR A 128 1.81 9.60 1.10
C TYR A 128 1.85 10.61 -0.03
N HIS A 129 2.58 11.68 0.17
CA HIS A 129 2.87 12.65 -0.87
C HIS A 129 4.30 12.46 -1.31
N HIS A 130 4.52 12.30 -2.61
CA HIS A 130 5.83 12.35 -3.22
C HIS A 130 5.96 13.65 -4.00
N GLN A 131 6.92 14.49 -3.62
CA GLN A 131 7.27 15.66 -4.41
C GLN A 131 8.49 15.36 -5.26
N LEU A 132 8.27 15.23 -6.57
CA LEU A 132 9.35 14.97 -7.51
C LEU A 132 10.34 16.13 -7.52
N GLN A 133 11.62 15.85 -7.31
CA GLN A 133 12.68 16.83 -7.53
C GLN A 133 13.20 16.71 -8.96
N GLN A 134 13.00 17.76 -9.78
CA GLN A 134 13.58 17.84 -11.12
C GLN A 134 14.50 19.06 -11.22
N ALA A 135 15.79 18.82 -11.43
CA ALA A 135 16.79 19.83 -11.83
C ALA A 135 16.70 21.19 -11.12
N GLY A 136 16.51 21.19 -9.79
CA GLY A 136 16.48 22.41 -8.96
C GLY A 136 15.11 23.11 -8.85
N ALA A 137 14.05 22.54 -9.42
CA ALA A 137 12.67 22.98 -9.25
C ALA A 137 11.82 21.89 -8.57
N ALA A 138 10.81 22.33 -7.82
CA ALA A 138 9.75 21.46 -7.33
C ALA A 138 8.94 20.93 -8.54
N GLY A 139 9.05 19.64 -8.80
CA GLY A 139 8.27 18.93 -9.81
C GLY A 139 6.85 18.63 -9.33
N PRO A 140 6.08 17.86 -10.11
CA PRO A 140 4.70 17.55 -9.78
C PRO A 140 4.60 16.75 -8.47
N LEU A 141 3.55 17.05 -7.70
CA LEU A 141 3.14 16.28 -6.54
C LEU A 141 2.45 15.01 -7.02
N ILE A 142 2.87 13.87 -6.49
CA ILE A 142 2.26 12.57 -6.76
C ILE A 142 1.67 12.06 -5.45
N GLU A 143 0.37 11.82 -5.49
CA GLU A 143 -0.31 11.16 -4.38
C GLU A 143 -0.14 9.64 -4.50
N LEU A 144 0.29 9.06 -3.39
CA LEU A 144 0.35 7.63 -3.16
C LEU A 144 -0.66 7.31 -2.06
N GLN A 145 -1.45 6.27 -2.24
CA GLN A 145 -2.34 5.76 -1.22
C GLN A 145 -2.00 4.31 -0.91
N LEU A 146 -1.68 4.04 0.35
CA LEU A 146 -1.43 2.71 0.88
C LEU A 146 -2.74 2.14 1.41
N LEU A 147 -3.03 0.89 1.04
CA LEU A 147 -4.08 0.05 1.60
C LEU A 147 -3.49 -1.24 2.13
N VAL A 148 -3.93 -1.66 3.31
CA VAL A 148 -3.54 -2.94 3.90
C VAL A 148 -4.78 -3.81 4.07
N LEU A 149 -4.76 -4.98 3.44
CA LEU A 149 -5.86 -5.93 3.44
C LEU A 149 -5.41 -7.18 4.18
N MET A 150 -5.80 -7.30 5.44
CA MET A 150 -5.43 -8.44 6.28
C MET A 150 -6.33 -9.63 6.02
N SER A 151 -5.74 -10.82 5.96
CA SER A 151 -6.51 -12.07 5.89
C SER A 151 -7.21 -12.29 7.23
N SER A 152 -8.53 -12.13 7.26
CA SER A 152 -9.36 -12.50 8.39
C SER A 152 -9.69 -14.01 8.32
N PRO A 153 -9.81 -14.75 9.44
CA PRO A 153 -10.21 -16.16 9.45
C PRO A 153 -11.53 -16.48 8.73
N GLY A 154 -12.36 -15.47 8.42
CA GLY A 154 -13.59 -15.59 7.63
C GLY A 154 -13.45 -15.33 6.13
N LEU A 155 -12.26 -14.98 5.63
CA LEU A 155 -11.97 -14.71 4.21
C LEU A 155 -11.35 -15.92 3.50
N SER A 156 -11.46 -17.13 4.08
CA SER A 156 -10.89 -18.37 3.52
C SER A 156 -11.38 -18.75 2.12
N GLY A 157 -12.46 -18.14 1.63
CA GLY A 157 -12.93 -18.26 0.24
C GLY A 157 -12.57 -17.07 -0.67
N ALA A 158 -12.08 -15.97 -0.11
CA ALA A 158 -11.60 -14.79 -0.83
C ALA A 158 -10.09 -14.69 -0.65
N SER A 159 -9.36 -15.75 -1.02
CA SER A 159 -7.97 -15.57 -1.38
C SER A 159 -7.95 -14.51 -2.49
N ILE A 160 -7.52 -13.30 -2.16
CA ILE A 160 -7.19 -12.29 -3.18
C ILE A 160 -5.93 -12.84 -3.86
N GLN A 161 -6.14 -13.83 -4.73
CA GLN A 161 -5.16 -14.23 -5.73
C GLN A 161 -5.19 -13.10 -6.73
N VAL A 162 -4.48 -12.01 -6.40
CA VAL A 162 -4.10 -11.04 -7.40
C VAL A 162 -3.17 -11.79 -8.32
#